data_AF-A0A6A3GMN6-F1
#
_entry.id   AF-A0A6A3GMN6-F1
#
_cell.length_a   1.000
_cell.length_b   1.000
_cell.length_c   1.000
_cell.angle_alpha   90.00
_cell.angle_beta   90.00
_cell.angle_gamma   90.00
#
_symmetry.space_group_name_H-M   'P 1'
#
loop_
_entity.id
_entity.type
_entity.pdbx_description
1 polymer ?
#
loop_
_entity_poly.entity_id
_entity_poly.type
_entity_poly.pdbx_seq_one_letter_code
_entity_poly.pdbx_strand_id
1 'polypeptide(L)'
;WILKPSYLDACSTAGKFIDEAAHEWGSHKSDQKDIDERIWPGVSAYWRKERAGGNPGAFTGWKFFIHAKCIPPRDMCERIVLAGGGSVIPLTKSAKFDSLAKDSTPDAPVVALFPPQVPTRDLWLKKLKTHEIECIKANFLIDYITKKQAPPVKREDYRF
;
A
#
# COMPACT_ATOMS: atom_id res chain seq x y z
N TRP A 1 16.01 0.85 -3.99
CA TRP A 1 16.80 1.60 -3.01
C TRP A 1 16.13 2.92 -2.72
N ILE A 2 15.96 3.28 -1.45
CA ILE A 2 15.54 4.63 -1.02
C ILE A 2 16.70 5.19 -0.21
N LEU A 3 17.49 6.08 -0.83
CA LEU A 3 18.80 6.49 -0.32
C LEU A 3 18.79 7.94 0.17
N LYS A 4 19.66 8.21 1.13
CA LYS A 4 19.97 9.56 1.60
C LYS A 4 20.74 10.34 0.53
N PRO A 5 20.61 11.68 0.46
CA PRO A 5 21.37 12.52 -0.47
C PRO A 5 22.89 12.28 -0.41
N SER A 6 23.41 11.95 0.79
CA SER A 6 24.83 11.65 1.01
C SER A 6 25.39 10.51 0.14
N TYR A 7 24.52 9.66 -0.43
CA TYR A 7 24.93 8.66 -1.41
C TYR A 7 25.54 9.31 -2.65
N LEU A 8 24.88 10.33 -3.21
CA LEU A 8 25.33 10.98 -4.43
C LEU A 8 26.61 11.79 -4.18
N ASP A 9 26.74 12.41 -3.01
CA ASP A 9 27.97 13.11 -2.61
C ASP A 9 29.17 12.14 -2.53
N ALA A 10 28.94 10.96 -1.94
CA ALA A 10 29.97 9.93 -1.83
C ALA A 10 30.31 9.31 -3.20
N CYS A 11 29.32 9.10 -4.07
CA CYS A 11 29.55 8.64 -5.44
C CYS A 11 30.37 9.66 -6.25
N SER A 12 30.03 10.95 -6.13
CA SER A 12 30.74 12.05 -6.78
C SER A 12 32.20 12.09 -6.34
N THR A 13 32.46 12.03 -5.03
CA THR A 13 33.81 11.99 -4.45
C THR A 13 34.61 10.78 -4.91
N ALA A 14 33.97 9.61 -5.02
CA ALA A 14 34.61 8.37 -5.47
C ALA A 14 34.79 8.28 -6.99
N GLY A 15 34.15 9.16 -7.76
CA GLY A 15 34.11 9.09 -9.23
C GLY A 15 33.35 7.87 -9.79
N LYS A 16 32.51 7.21 -8.98
CA LYS A 16 31.74 6.02 -9.36
C LYS A 16 30.57 5.77 -8.41
N PHE A 17 29.59 4.98 -8.84
CA PHE A 17 28.59 4.44 -7.90
C PHE A 17 29.26 3.52 -6.88
N ILE A 18 28.91 3.73 -5.62
CA ILE A 18 29.38 2.93 -4.48
C ILE A 18 28.23 2.07 -3.94
N ASP A 19 28.54 1.23 -2.95
CA ASP A 19 27.56 0.42 -2.23
C ASP A 19 26.47 1.29 -1.59
N GLU A 20 25.20 0.96 -1.88
CA GLU A 20 24.05 1.73 -1.43
C GLU A 20 23.67 1.48 0.03
N ALA A 21 24.08 0.35 0.62
CA ALA A 21 23.54 -0.14 1.89
C ALA A 21 23.82 0.82 3.04
N ALA A 22 25.01 1.43 3.08
CA ALA A 22 25.38 2.43 4.09
C ALA A 22 24.58 3.74 4.00
N HIS A 23 23.94 3.98 2.86
CA HIS A 23 23.20 5.21 2.57
C HIS A 23 21.68 5.01 2.50
N GLU A 24 21.18 3.79 2.63
CA GLU A 24 19.73 3.52 2.67
C GLU A 24 19.07 4.24 3.85
N TRP A 25 17.91 4.85 3.64
CA TRP A 25 17.16 5.48 4.72
C TRP A 25 16.78 4.45 5.79
N GLY A 26 17.01 4.79 7.06
CA GLY A 26 16.73 3.92 8.20
C GLY A 26 17.80 2.86 8.47
N SER A 27 18.94 2.91 7.76
CA SER A 27 20.09 2.04 8.01
C SER A 27 20.86 2.42 9.29
N HIS A 28 20.75 3.67 9.75
CA HIS A 28 21.38 4.14 10.98
C HIS A 28 20.33 4.61 11.99
N LYS A 29 20.58 4.39 13.29
CA LYS A 29 19.68 4.84 14.38
C LYS A 29 19.43 6.36 14.35
N SER A 30 20.44 7.12 13.95
CA SER A 30 20.34 8.58 13.82
C SER A 30 19.34 9.03 12.77
N ASP A 31 19.01 8.19 11.77
CA ASP A 31 18.09 8.54 10.69
C ASP A 31 16.65 8.72 11.22
N GLN A 32 16.32 8.14 12.37
CA GLN A 32 14.98 8.21 12.97
C GLN A 32 14.51 9.65 13.23
N LYS A 33 15.44 10.59 13.46
CA LYS A 33 15.11 12.00 13.71
C LYS A 33 14.59 12.74 12.47
N ASP A 34 14.93 12.23 11.28
CA ASP A 34 14.61 12.83 9.99
C ASP A 34 13.45 12.09 9.29
N ILE A 35 12.94 11.03 9.91
CA ILE A 35 11.82 10.21 9.41
C ILE A 35 10.59 10.54 10.25
N ASP A 36 9.46 10.75 9.58
CA ASP A 36 8.16 10.94 10.25
C ASP A 36 7.86 9.77 11.19
N GLU A 37 7.44 10.05 12.43
CA GLU A 37 7.20 9.05 13.47
C GLU A 37 6.16 7.96 13.08
N ARG A 38 5.31 8.26 12.11
CA ARG A 38 4.29 7.35 11.58
C ARG A 38 4.87 6.35 10.56
N ILE A 39 6.09 6.57 10.09
CA ILE A 39 6.79 5.73 9.13
C ILE A 39 7.80 4.86 9.87
N TRP A 40 7.72 3.55 9.67
CA TRP A 40 8.71 2.64 10.22
C TRP A 40 10.07 2.85 9.53
N PRO A 41 11.16 3.16 10.27
CA PRO A 41 12.45 3.45 9.64
C PRO A 41 12.97 2.33 8.74
N GLY A 42 12.69 1.06 9.09
CA GLY A 42 13.13 -0.11 8.32
C GLY A 42 12.32 -0.41 7.05
N VAL A 43 11.30 0.40 6.73
CA VAL A 43 10.36 0.11 5.64
C VAL A 43 11.02 -0.05 4.27
N SER A 44 11.97 0.83 3.95
CA SER A 44 12.67 0.84 2.66
C SER A 44 13.45 -0.46 2.45
N ALA A 45 14.24 -0.84 3.44
CA ALA A 45 15.04 -2.05 3.42
C ALA A 45 14.16 -3.30 3.41
N TYR A 46 13.04 -3.30 4.13
CA TYR A 46 12.08 -4.40 4.13
C TYR A 46 11.53 -4.66 2.73
N TRP A 47 10.89 -3.68 2.08
CA TRP A 47 10.27 -3.89 0.77
C TRP A 47 11.30 -4.20 -0.32
N ARG A 48 12.51 -3.66 -0.22
CA ARG A 48 13.62 -4.05 -1.10
C ARG A 48 13.97 -5.54 -0.93
N LYS A 49 14.08 -6.03 0.31
CA LYS A 49 14.39 -7.44 0.60
C LYS A 49 13.26 -8.37 0.18
N GLU A 50 12.01 -8.00 0.42
CA GLU A 50 10.83 -8.72 -0.08
C GLU A 50 10.90 -8.87 -1.61
N ARG A 51 11.20 -7.77 -2.31
CA ARG A 51 11.34 -7.77 -3.76
C ARG A 51 12.52 -8.61 -4.26
N ALA A 52 13.65 -8.58 -3.57
CA ALA A 52 14.77 -9.48 -3.85
C ALA A 52 14.45 -10.96 -3.56
N GLY A 53 13.55 -11.21 -2.60
CA GLY A 53 13.04 -12.53 -2.25
C GLY A 53 11.92 -13.07 -3.16
N GLY A 54 11.57 -12.35 -4.23
CA GLY A 54 10.58 -12.78 -5.22
C GLY A 54 9.17 -12.25 -5.00
N ASN A 55 8.92 -11.42 -3.99
CA ASN A 55 7.63 -10.75 -3.80
C ASN A 55 7.60 -9.44 -4.63
N PRO A 56 6.85 -9.38 -5.74
CA PRO A 56 6.98 -8.25 -6.68
C PRO A 56 6.42 -6.93 -6.12
N GLY A 57 5.60 -6.96 -5.06
CA GLY A 57 5.11 -5.76 -4.40
C GLY A 57 4.10 -6.02 -3.28
N ALA A 58 3.82 -4.97 -2.50
CA ALA A 58 2.99 -5.03 -1.29
C ALA A 58 1.56 -5.54 -1.50
N PHE A 59 1.02 -5.39 -2.71
CA PHE A 59 -0.35 -5.74 -3.05
C PHE A 59 -0.42 -6.82 -4.15
N THR A 60 0.65 -7.62 -4.29
CA THR A 60 0.69 -8.71 -5.27
C THR A 60 -0.52 -9.62 -5.12
N GLY A 61 -1.29 -9.78 -6.20
CA GLY A 61 -2.48 -10.64 -6.24
C GLY A 61 -3.76 -9.97 -5.72
N TRP A 62 -3.68 -8.79 -5.11
CA TRP A 62 -4.84 -8.09 -4.58
C TRP A 62 -5.58 -7.33 -5.69
N LYS A 63 -6.91 -7.25 -5.54
CA LYS A 63 -7.77 -6.47 -6.44
C LYS A 63 -8.56 -5.45 -5.65
N PHE A 64 -8.60 -4.21 -6.16
CA PHE A 64 -9.21 -3.09 -5.46
C PHE A 64 -10.33 -2.43 -6.26
N PHE A 65 -11.48 -2.27 -5.63
CA PHE A 65 -12.39 -1.18 -6.00
C PHE A 65 -11.96 0.09 -5.29
N ILE A 66 -12.03 1.25 -5.95
CA ILE A 66 -11.64 2.53 -5.35
C ILE A 66 -12.80 3.52 -5.49
N HIS A 67 -13.35 3.93 -4.35
CA HIS A 67 -14.43 4.90 -4.31
C HIS A 67 -13.98 6.28 -4.80
N ALA A 68 -14.84 6.99 -5.53
CA ALA A 68 -14.50 8.29 -6.14
C ALA A 68 -14.11 9.38 -5.13
N LYS A 69 -14.59 9.25 -3.88
CA LYS A 69 -14.34 10.21 -2.79
C LYS A 69 -13.28 9.75 -1.79
N CYS A 70 -12.42 8.79 -2.15
CA CYS A 70 -11.37 8.31 -1.25
C CYS A 70 -10.48 9.46 -0.72
N ILE A 71 -9.95 9.23 0.49
CA ILE A 71 -8.85 10.00 1.06
C ILE A 71 -7.81 8.96 1.52
N PRO A 72 -6.62 8.90 0.89
CA PRO A 72 -6.09 9.74 -0.20
C PRO A 72 -6.93 9.77 -1.48
N PRO A 73 -6.78 10.78 -2.37
CA PRO A 73 -7.54 10.88 -3.61
C PRO A 73 -7.50 9.59 -4.47
N ARG A 74 -8.59 9.33 -5.20
CA ARG A 74 -8.75 8.09 -5.99
C ARG A 74 -7.56 7.79 -6.90
N ASP A 75 -7.06 8.79 -7.63
CA ASP A 75 -5.93 8.65 -8.55
C ASP A 75 -4.62 8.29 -7.81
N MET A 76 -4.45 8.79 -6.60
CA MET A 76 -3.32 8.46 -5.74
C MET A 76 -3.44 7.03 -5.24
N CYS A 77 -4.63 6.60 -4.79
CA CYS A 77 -4.88 5.22 -4.40
C CYS A 77 -4.61 4.26 -5.57
N GLU A 78 -5.06 4.59 -6.77
CA GLU A 78 -4.83 3.79 -7.99
C GLU A 78 -3.34 3.66 -8.28
N ARG A 79 -2.58 4.75 -8.25
CA ARG A 79 -1.12 4.71 -8.43
C ARG A 79 -0.41 3.89 -7.36
N ILE A 80 -0.83 3.99 -6.10
CA ILE A 80 -0.27 3.19 -5.00
C ILE A 80 -0.54 1.70 -5.21
N VAL A 81 -1.78 1.33 -5.54
CA VAL A 81 -2.17 -0.07 -5.81
C VAL A 81 -1.33 -0.66 -6.95
N LEU A 82 -1.24 0.06 -8.08
CA LEU A 82 -0.50 -0.40 -9.25
C LEU A 82 1.00 -0.50 -8.97
N ALA A 83 1.59 0.50 -8.29
CA ALA A 83 3.00 0.46 -7.90
C ALA A 83 3.32 -0.67 -6.90
N GLY A 84 2.34 -1.06 -6.08
CA GLY A 84 2.44 -2.20 -5.18
C GLY A 84 2.17 -3.56 -5.84
N GLY A 85 1.93 -3.64 -7.15
CA GLY A 85 1.66 -4.90 -7.86
C GLY A 85 0.22 -5.42 -7.73
N GLY A 86 -0.69 -4.60 -7.21
CA GLY A 86 -2.12 -4.89 -7.19
C GLY A 86 -2.82 -4.46 -8.48
N SER A 87 -4.11 -4.73 -8.56
CA SER A 87 -4.96 -4.33 -9.70
C SER A 87 -6.18 -3.53 -9.26
N VAL A 88 -6.68 -2.68 -10.15
CA VAL A 88 -7.88 -1.86 -9.89
C VAL A 88 -9.03 -2.36 -10.75
N ILE A 89 -10.16 -2.63 -10.09
CA ILE A 89 -11.41 -2.99 -10.74
C ILE A 89 -12.27 -1.73 -10.86
N PRO A 90 -12.78 -1.40 -12.07
CA PRO A 90 -13.69 -0.28 -12.25
C PRO A 90 -14.95 -0.45 -11.39
N LEU A 91 -15.21 0.50 -10.49
CA LEU A 91 -16.42 0.53 -9.66
C LEU A 91 -17.62 0.99 -10.51
N THR A 92 -18.22 0.03 -11.21
CA THR A 92 -19.31 0.26 -12.17
C THR A 92 -20.45 -0.74 -11.95
N LYS A 93 -21.65 -0.43 -12.46
CA LYS A 93 -22.82 -1.30 -12.24
C LYS A 93 -22.67 -2.67 -12.91
N SER A 94 -21.84 -2.75 -13.95
CA SER A 94 -21.55 -3.95 -14.74
C SER A 94 -20.47 -4.86 -14.15
N ALA A 95 -19.78 -4.44 -13.09
CA ALA A 95 -18.78 -5.28 -12.44
C ALA A 95 -19.43 -6.57 -11.89
N LYS A 96 -18.72 -7.69 -12.03
CA LYS A 96 -19.18 -9.04 -11.66
C LYS A 96 -18.97 -9.30 -10.16
N PHE A 97 -19.64 -8.52 -9.30
CA PHE A 97 -19.43 -8.53 -7.85
C PHE A 97 -19.50 -9.93 -7.23
N ASP A 98 -20.51 -10.74 -7.58
CA ASP A 98 -20.65 -12.11 -7.04
C ASP A 98 -19.47 -13.02 -7.41
N SER A 99 -18.97 -12.93 -8.63
CA SER A 99 -17.81 -13.71 -9.06
C SER A 99 -16.56 -13.25 -8.32
N LEU A 100 -16.36 -11.94 -8.24
CA LEU A 100 -15.20 -11.35 -7.58
C LEU A 100 -15.16 -11.65 -6.08
N ALA A 101 -16.32 -11.68 -5.41
CA ALA A 101 -16.43 -12.07 -4.02
C ALA A 101 -16.05 -13.55 -3.81
N LYS A 102 -16.53 -14.44 -4.69
CA LYS A 102 -16.20 -15.88 -4.64
C LYS A 102 -14.72 -16.16 -4.91
N ASP A 103 -14.09 -15.37 -5.76
CA ASP A 103 -12.67 -15.50 -6.10
C ASP A 103 -11.75 -14.90 -5.01
N SER A 104 -12.30 -14.18 -4.02
CA SER A 104 -11.53 -13.50 -2.98
C SER A 104 -11.00 -14.51 -1.95
N THR A 105 -9.68 -14.54 -1.77
CA THR A 105 -9.00 -15.38 -0.77
C THR A 105 -8.18 -14.53 0.20
N PRO A 106 -7.69 -15.08 1.33
CA PRO A 106 -6.79 -14.35 2.23
C PRO A 106 -5.54 -13.80 1.53
N ASP A 107 -4.97 -14.56 0.59
CA ASP A 107 -3.73 -14.24 -0.13
C ASP A 107 -3.97 -13.37 -1.38
N ALA A 108 -5.14 -13.49 -2.02
CA ALA A 108 -5.54 -12.71 -3.20
C ALA A 108 -6.93 -12.05 -2.99
N PRO A 109 -7.05 -11.11 -2.03
CA PRO A 109 -8.33 -10.56 -1.64
C PRO A 109 -8.88 -9.58 -2.69
N VAL A 110 -10.20 -9.49 -2.74
CA VAL A 110 -10.93 -8.40 -3.41
C VAL A 110 -11.45 -7.43 -2.35
N VAL A 111 -10.96 -6.20 -2.39
CA VAL A 111 -11.23 -5.19 -1.35
C VAL A 111 -11.75 -3.90 -1.99
N ALA A 112 -12.63 -3.18 -1.30
CA ALA A 112 -13.11 -1.88 -1.71
C ALA A 112 -12.61 -0.78 -0.77
N LEU A 113 -11.94 0.22 -1.34
CA LEU A 113 -11.42 1.38 -0.61
C LEU A 113 -12.45 2.50 -0.58
N PHE A 114 -12.61 3.10 0.59
CA PHE A 114 -13.55 4.20 0.85
C PHE A 114 -12.91 5.33 1.66
N PRO A 115 -13.47 6.56 1.64
CA PRO A 115 -13.05 7.63 2.56
C PRO A 115 -13.29 7.24 4.02
N PRO A 116 -12.54 7.80 4.99
CA PRO A 116 -12.68 7.51 6.42
C PRO A 116 -14.11 7.62 6.98
N GLN A 117 -14.92 8.49 6.37
CA GLN A 117 -16.32 8.67 6.69
C GLN A 117 -17.13 8.45 5.42
N VAL A 118 -18.00 7.43 5.43
CA VAL A 118 -18.91 7.13 4.32
C VAL A 118 -20.34 7.38 4.80
N PRO A 119 -21.16 8.15 4.06
CA PRO A 119 -22.57 8.29 4.39
C PRO A 119 -23.26 6.92 4.42
N THR A 120 -24.10 6.66 5.41
CA THR A 120 -24.87 5.39 5.52
C THR A 120 -25.77 5.11 4.31
N ARG A 121 -26.11 6.15 3.55
CA ARG A 121 -26.88 6.07 2.29
C ARG A 121 -26.04 5.81 1.04
N ASP A 122 -24.74 5.64 1.16
CA ASP A 122 -23.86 5.37 0.01
C ASP A 122 -24.26 4.06 -0.69
N LEU A 123 -24.59 4.16 -1.97
CA LEU A 123 -25.11 3.04 -2.75
C LEU A 123 -24.03 2.02 -3.07
N TRP A 124 -22.76 2.44 -3.22
CA TRP A 124 -21.66 1.53 -3.48
C TRP A 124 -21.30 0.74 -2.23
N LEU A 125 -21.24 1.39 -1.07
CA LEU A 125 -21.01 0.71 0.20
C LEU A 125 -22.07 -0.37 0.45
N LYS A 126 -23.36 -0.03 0.28
CA LYS A 126 -24.45 -1.00 0.41
C LYS A 126 -24.30 -2.16 -0.57
N LYS A 127 -24.09 -1.85 -1.85
CA LYS A 127 -23.98 -2.87 -2.91
C LYS A 127 -22.82 -3.84 -2.65
N LEU A 128 -21.64 -3.32 -2.34
CA LEU A 128 -20.46 -4.13 -2.07
C LEU A 128 -20.64 -5.01 -0.83
N LYS A 129 -21.21 -4.46 0.26
CA LYS A 129 -21.55 -5.24 1.45
C LYS A 129 -22.59 -6.35 1.16
N THR A 130 -23.58 -6.10 0.32
CA THR A 130 -24.55 -7.13 -0.10
C THR A 130 -23.89 -8.30 -0.82
N HIS A 131 -22.80 -8.06 -1.56
CA HIS A 131 -22.01 -9.10 -2.23
C HIS A 131 -20.82 -9.59 -1.38
N GLU A 132 -20.81 -9.29 -0.08
CA GLU A 132 -19.75 -9.74 0.85
C GLU A 132 -18.32 -9.27 0.48
N ILE A 133 -18.20 -8.16 -0.26
CA ILE A 133 -16.90 -7.56 -0.58
C ILE A 133 -16.45 -6.69 0.60
N GLU A 134 -15.24 -6.95 1.08
CA GLU A 134 -14.63 -6.24 2.20
C GLU A 134 -14.47 -4.75 1.87
N CYS A 135 -15.13 -3.88 2.65
CA CYS A 135 -15.03 -2.43 2.49
C CYS A 135 -14.15 -1.84 3.60
N ILE A 136 -13.04 -1.19 3.25
CA ILE A 136 -12.08 -0.62 4.19
C ILE A 136 -11.72 0.83 3.86
N LYS A 137 -11.22 1.55 4.87
CA LYS A 137 -10.75 2.93 4.74
C LYS A 137 -9.47 2.98 3.88
N ALA A 138 -9.40 3.93 2.95
CA ALA A 138 -8.33 4.03 1.95
C ALA A 138 -6.94 4.35 2.53
N ASN A 139 -6.86 4.93 3.73
CA ASN A 139 -5.59 5.15 4.43
C ASN A 139 -4.87 3.83 4.78
N PHE A 140 -5.57 2.68 4.74
CA PHE A 140 -4.96 1.36 4.80
C PHE A 140 -3.79 1.20 3.82
N LEU A 141 -3.90 1.72 2.59
CA LEU A 141 -2.85 1.56 1.58
C LEU A 141 -1.51 2.14 2.05
N ILE A 142 -1.54 3.33 2.65
CA ILE A 142 -0.34 3.99 3.16
C ILE A 142 0.17 3.22 4.36
N ASP A 143 -0.69 2.96 5.34
CA ASP A 143 -0.32 2.31 6.59
C ASP A 143 0.25 0.90 6.36
N TYR A 144 -0.34 0.13 5.45
CA TYR A 144 0.14 -1.20 5.08
C TYR A 144 1.55 -1.16 4.45
N ILE A 145 1.88 -0.10 3.71
CA ILE A 145 3.22 0.06 3.14
C ILE A 145 4.20 0.59 4.20
N THR A 146 3.81 1.58 4.99
CA THR A 146 4.74 2.40 5.79
C THR A 146 4.94 1.93 7.22
N LYS A 147 4.02 1.16 7.80
CA LYS A 147 4.13 0.67 9.18
C LYS A 147 5.00 -0.60 9.25
N LYS A 148 5.32 -0.99 10.49
CA LYS A 148 6.10 -2.21 10.78
C LYS A 148 5.36 -3.44 10.24
N GLN A 149 6.13 -4.36 9.65
CA GLN A 149 5.60 -5.52 8.92
C GLN A 149 5.56 -6.80 9.76
N ALA A 150 5.97 -6.71 11.04
CA ALA A 150 5.98 -7.82 11.99
C ALA A 150 5.43 -7.34 13.35
N PRO A 151 4.12 -7.54 13.63
CA PRO A 151 3.09 -8.03 12.70
C PRO A 151 2.70 -6.97 11.65
N PRO A 152 2.18 -7.37 10.48
CA PRO A 152 1.71 -6.43 9.47
C PRO A 152 0.39 -5.77 9.90
N VAL A 153 0.08 -4.64 9.26
CA VAL A 153 -1.20 -3.95 9.43
C VAL A 153 -2.35 -4.85 8.99
N LYS A 154 -3.37 -4.96 9.84
CA LYS A 154 -4.54 -5.80 9.63
C LYS A 154 -5.63 -5.03 8.89
N ARG A 155 -6.30 -5.65 7.91
CA ARG A 155 -7.43 -5.03 7.19
C ARG A 155 -8.64 -4.81 8.10
N GLU A 156 -8.80 -5.69 9.09
CA GLU A 156 -9.85 -5.64 10.11
C GLU A 156 -9.93 -4.27 10.80
N ASP A 157 -8.78 -3.66 11.06
CA ASP A 157 -8.67 -2.37 11.76
C ASP A 157 -9.20 -1.18 10.92
N TYR A 158 -9.47 -1.41 9.63
CA TYR A 158 -9.89 -0.39 8.66
C TYR A 158 -11.30 -0.63 8.12
N ARG A 159 -12.02 -1.66 8.58
CA ARG A 159 -13.39 -1.98 8.13
C ARG A 159 -14.43 -0.93 8.56
N PHE A 160 -15.56 -0.90 7.83
CA PHE A 160 -16.79 -0.12 8.15
C PHE A 160 -17.92 -0.99 8.67
#